data_AF-A0A7Y3P946-F1
#
_entry.id   AF-A0A7Y3P946-F1
#
_cell.length_a   1.000
_cell.length_b   1.000
_cell.length_c   1.000
_cell.angle_alpha   90.00
_cell.angle_beta   90.00
_cell.angle_gamma   90.00
#
_symmetry.space_group_name_H-M   'P 1'
#
loop_
_entity.id
_entity.type
_entity.pdbx_description
1 polymer ?
#
loop_
_entity_poly.entity_id
_entity_poly.type
_entity_poly.pdbx_seq_one_letter_code
_entity_poly.pdbx_strand_id
1 'polypeptide(L)' 'MDRAIAICLTCPVKQECLDYAVRYNEKYLVWGGMTPTQRDSYRKGHPVPVRRPRVRISV' A
#
# COMPACT_ATOMS: atom_id res chain seq x y z
N MET A 1 -4.37 1.68 10.72
CA MET A 1 -4.00 0.67 9.70
C MET A 1 -2.48 0.49 9.56
N ASP A 2 -1.68 1.23 10.32
CA ASP A 2 -0.22 1.29 10.17
C ASP A 2 0.51 -0.03 10.39
N ARG A 3 0.01 -0.90 11.28
CA ARG A 3 0.60 -2.25 11.48
C ARG A 3 0.50 -3.12 10.22
N ALA A 4 -0.64 -3.13 9.55
CA ALA A 4 -0.81 -3.88 8.30
C ALA A 4 0.05 -3.29 7.18
N ILE A 5 0.13 -1.95 7.10
CA ILE A 5 1.01 -1.26 6.14
C ILE A 5 2.47 -1.65 6.38
N ALA A 6 2.93 -1.70 7.64
CA ALA A 6 4.29 -2.11 7.99
C ALA A 6 4.61 -3.54 7.50
N ILE A 7 3.66 -4.48 7.64
CA ILE A 7 3.79 -5.85 7.11
C ILE A 7 3.87 -5.84 5.59
N CYS A 8 3.01 -5.07 4.92
CA CYS A 8 3.05 -4.97 3.46
C CYS A 8 4.39 -4.44 2.93
N LEU A 9 5.10 -3.59 3.69
CA LEU A 9 6.40 -3.05 3.28
C LEU A 9 7.51 -4.10 3.23
N THR A 10 7.37 -5.23 3.93
CA THR A 10 8.32 -6.35 3.89
C THR A 10 7.81 -7.52 3.05
N CYS A 11 6.64 -7.39 2.41
CA CYS A 11 6.01 -8.47 1.66
C CYS A 11 6.60 -8.56 0.23
N PRO A 12 7.08 -9.72 -0.21
CA PRO A 12 7.71 -9.87 -1.52
C PRO A 12 6.72 -9.69 -2.69
N VAL A 13 5.43 -9.94 -2.46
CA VAL A 13 4.36 -9.86 -3.48
C VAL A 13 3.52 -8.57 -3.35
N LYS A 14 4.11 -7.52 -2.77
CA LYS A 14 3.39 -6.28 -2.45
C LYS A 14 2.77 -5.63 -3.72
N GLN A 15 3.48 -5.66 -4.84
CA GLN A 15 3.01 -5.01 -6.08
C GLN A 15 1.86 -5.80 -6.69
N GLU A 16 1.99 -7.11 -6.81
CA GLU A 16 0.96 -8.01 -7.33
C GLU A 16 -0.30 -7.96 -6.46
N CYS A 17 -0.14 -7.87 -5.13
CA CYS A 17 -1.23 -7.65 -4.18
C CYS A 17 -1.94 -6.31 -4.42
N LEU A 18 -1.19 -5.24 -4.71
CA LEU A 18 -1.77 -3.93 -5.03
C LEU A 18 -2.53 -3.98 -6.35
N ASP A 19 -1.92 -4.54 -7.38
CA ASP A 19 -2.50 -4.64 -8.73
C ASP A 19 -3.80 -5.43 -8.71
N TYR A 20 -3.85 -6.53 -7.97
CA TYR A 20 -5.08 -7.27 -7.72
C TYR A 20 -6.14 -6.37 -7.09
N ALA A 21 -5.82 -5.72 -5.96
CA ALA A 21 -6.79 -4.92 -5.23
C ALA A 21 -7.32 -3.73 -6.04
N VAL A 22 -6.48 -3.14 -6.90
CA VAL A 22 -6.90 -2.05 -7.81
C VAL A 22 -7.76 -2.61 -8.96
N ARG A 23 -7.34 -3.69 -9.61
CA ARG A 23 -8.07 -4.32 -10.72
C ARG A 23 -9.48 -4.74 -10.31
N TYR A 24 -9.63 -5.34 -9.13
CA TYR A 24 -10.91 -5.83 -8.64
C TYR A 24 -11.67 -4.83 -7.76
N ASN A 25 -11.18 -3.60 -7.65
CA ASN A 25 -11.79 -2.53 -6.86
C ASN A 25 -12.11 -2.97 -5.41
N GLU A 26 -11.14 -3.62 -4.77
CA GLU A 26 -11.27 -4.10 -3.39
C GLU A 26 -11.54 -2.94 -2.44
N LYS A 27 -12.71 -2.97 -1.79
CA LYS A 27 -13.28 -1.81 -1.09
C LYS A 27 -12.81 -1.65 0.35
N TYR A 28 -12.14 -2.65 0.91
CA TYR A 28 -11.81 -2.72 2.33
C TYR A 28 -10.35 -3.10 2.57
N LEU A 29 -9.93 -2.96 3.83
CA LEU A 29 -8.63 -3.40 4.34
C LEU A 29 -7.40 -2.79 3.64
N VAL A 30 -6.22 -3.18 4.12
CA VAL A 30 -4.93 -2.83 3.53
C VAL A 30 -4.54 -3.88 2.50
N TRP A 31 -4.18 -3.42 1.32
CA TRP A 31 -3.65 -4.23 0.23
C TRP A 31 -2.46 -3.50 -0.38
N GLY A 32 -1.35 -4.21 -0.63
CA GLY A 32 -0.17 -3.61 -1.25
C GLY A 32 0.43 -2.41 -0.49
N GLY A 33 0.16 -2.30 0.81
CA GLY A 33 0.57 -1.16 1.64
C GLY A 33 -0.28 0.11 1.46
N MET A 34 -1.47 0.01 0.85
CA MET A 34 -2.43 1.10 0.71
C MET A 34 -3.73 0.81 1.45
N THR A 35 -4.29 1.83 2.11
CA THR A 35 -5.66 1.80 2.64
C THR A 35 -6.69 1.88 1.50
N PRO A 36 -7.99 1.63 1.75
CA PRO A 36 -9.02 1.74 0.72
C PRO A 36 -9.07 3.12 0.07
N THR A 37 -9.01 4.19 0.89
CA THR A 37 -9.01 5.57 0.41
C THR A 37 -7.78 5.87 -0.46
N GLN A 38 -6.60 5.39 -0.06
CA GLN A 38 -5.38 5.55 -0.85
C GLN A 38 -5.46 4.81 -2.18
N ARG A 39 -6.02 3.60 -2.22
CA ARG A 39 -6.24 2.87 -3.49
C ARG A 39 -7.24 3.59 -4.39
N ASP A 40 -8.29 4.18 -3.85
CA ASP A 40 -9.24 4.96 -4.65
C ASP A 40 -8.57 6.20 -5.27
N SER A 41 -7.73 6.92 -4.51
CA SER A 41 -6.90 8.00 -5.04
C SER A 41 -5.93 7.51 -6.12
N TYR A 42 -5.25 6.37 -5.89
CA TYR A 42 -4.33 5.76 -6.86
C TYR A 42 -5.03 5.43 -8.18
N ARG A 43 -6.20 4.79 -8.12
CA ARG A 43 -7.01 4.43 -9.29
C ARG A 43 -7.46 5.65 -10.11
N LYS A 44 -7.69 6.78 -9.43
CA LYS A 44 -8.05 8.06 -10.06
C LYS A 44 -6.84 8.83 -10.60
N GLY A 45 -5.62 8.29 -10.48
CA GLY A 45 -4.39 8.96 -10.90
C GLY A 45 -3.96 10.11 -9.97
N HIS A 46 -4.56 10.22 -8.79
CA HIS A 46 -4.14 11.24 -7.82
C HIS A 46 -2.84 10.83 -7.13
N PRO A 47 -1.98 11.81 -6.77
CA PRO A 47 -0.80 11.51 -5.98
C PRO A 47 -1.19 10.87 -4.65
N VAL A 48 -0.63 9.69 -4.37
CA VAL A 48 -0.83 9.00 -3.10
C VAL A 48 0.43 9.17 -2.24
N PRO A 49 0.34 9.74 -1.03
CA PRO A 49 1.49 9.87 -0.16
C PRO A 49 2.00 8.49 0.24
N VAL A 50 3.15 8.11 -0.31
CA VAL A 50 3.82 6.84 -0.03
C VAL A 50 4.59 6.99 1.27
N ARG A 51 4.16 6.32 2.34
CA ARG A 51 4.91 6.28 3.61
C ARG A 51 6.19 5.45 3.41
N ARG A 52 7.32 6.12 3.18
CA ARG A 52 8.63 5.46 3.26
C ARG A 52 8.98 5.30 4.73
N PRO A 53 9.18 4.07 5.25
CA PRO A 53 9.65 3.90 6.61
C PRO A 53 11.01 4.57 6.73
N ARG A 54 11.20 5.38 7.77
CA ARG A 54 12.48 6.03 8.06
C ARG A 54 13.42 4.96 8.61
N VAL A 55 13.96 4.12 7.74
CA VAL A 55 14.99 3.13 8.10
C VAL A 55 16.21 3.94 8.53
N ARG A 56 16.54 3.90 9.83
CA ARG A 56 17.87 4.31 10.27
C ARG A 56 18.80 3.17 9.88
N ILE A 57 19.58 3.38 8.82
CA ILE A 57 20.73 2.54 8.54
C ILE A 57 21.71 2.82 9.68
N SER A 58 21.78 1.89 10.62
CA SER A 58 22.89 1.80 11.56
C SER A 58 24.04 1.15 10.80
N VAL A 59 24.95 1.98 10.27
CA VAL A 59 26.32 1.55 9.97
C VAL A 59 27.15 1.62 11.25
#